data_AF-A0A3D1CI76-F1
#
_entry.id   AF-A0A3D1CI76-F1
#
_cell.length_a   1.000
_cell.length_b   1.000
_cell.length_c   1.000
_cell.angle_alpha   90.00
_cell.angle_beta   90.00
_cell.angle_gamma   90.00
#
_symmetry.space_group_name_H-M   'P 1'
#
loop_
_entity.id
_entity.type
_entity.pdbx_description
1 polymer ?
#
loop_
_entity_poly.entity_id
_entity_poly.type
_entity_poly.pdbx_seq_one_letter_code
_entity_poly.pdbx_strand_id
1 'polypeptide(L)' 'KRHFADERLLYVPEVYWSLTRPNLLVQERVFGAPISNIALLKQHNIDLELLATIGVEIFFTQVFRHSFFHADMHPG' A
#
# COMPACT_ATOMS: atom_id res chain seq x y z
N LYS A 1 8.40 0.46 -8.82
CA LYS A 1 7.62 -0.70 -9.33
C LYS A 1 8.37 -2.03 -9.39
N ARG A 2 9.71 -2.07 -9.55
CA ARG A 2 10.48 -3.33 -9.71
C ARG A 2 10.23 -4.43 -8.66
N HIS A 3 9.95 -4.06 -7.41
CA HIS A 3 9.71 -5.01 -6.32
C HIS A 3 8.25 -5.51 -6.22
N PHE A 4 7.30 -4.89 -6.92
CA PHE A 4 5.86 -5.17 -6.75
C PHE A 4 5.11 -5.30 -8.08
N ALA A 5 5.84 -5.42 -9.20
CA ALA A 5 5.24 -5.44 -10.54
C ALA A 5 4.39 -6.69 -10.82
N ASP A 6 4.69 -7.82 -10.14
CA ASP A 6 3.99 -9.10 -10.30
C ASP A 6 3.07 -9.45 -9.13
N GLU A 7 3.01 -8.59 -8.09
CA GLU A 7 2.28 -8.88 -6.86
C GLU A 7 0.87 -8.29 -6.94
N ARG A 8 -0.12 -9.16 -7.22
CA ARG A 8 -1.56 -8.81 -7.32
C ARG A 8 -2.14 -8.17 -6.04
N LEU A 9 -1.41 -8.21 -4.93
CA LEU A 9 -1.88 -7.81 -3.60
C LEU A 9 -1.54 -6.36 -3.24
N LEU A 10 -0.58 -5.73 -3.93
CA LEU A 10 -0.15 -4.37 -3.61
C LEU A 10 -0.10 -3.49 -4.85
N TYR A 11 -0.80 -2.37 -4.77
CA TYR A 11 -0.75 -1.33 -5.78
C TYR A 11 0.10 -0.16 -5.30
N VAL A 12 1.09 0.26 -6.10
CA VAL A 12 1.95 1.42 -5.82
C VAL A 12 1.70 2.48 -6.89
N PRO A 13 1.29 3.71 -6.50
CA PRO A 13 1.02 4.81 -7.44
C PRO A 13 2.19 5.10 -8.37
N GLU A 14 1.91 5.52 -9.61
CA GLU A 14 2.94 5.98 -10.53
C GLU A 14 3.54 7.32 -10.08
N VAL A 15 4.85 7.49 -10.26
CA VAL A 15 5.52 8.77 -9.97
C VAL A 15 5.67 9.57 -11.26
N TYR A 16 5.17 10.80 -11.28
CA TYR A 16 5.33 11.69 -12.44
C TYR A 16 6.66 12.43 -12.36
N TRP A 17 7.75 11.77 -12.75
CA TRP A 17 9.12 12.28 -12.61
C TRP A 17 9.36 13.66 -13.24
N SER A 18 8.70 13.98 -14.36
CA SER A 18 8.81 15.29 -15.02
C SER A 18 8.27 16.46 -14.19
N LEU A 19 7.43 16.18 -13.18
CA LEU A 19 6.80 17.16 -12.30
C LEU A 19 7.41 17.16 -10.88
N THR A 20 8.27 16.18 -10.57
CA THR A 20 8.93 16.03 -9.26
C THR A 20 10.19 16.92 -9.16
N ARG A 21 10.41 17.49 -7.98
CA ARG A 21 11.59 18.32 -7.62
C ARG A 21 12.18 17.83 -6.28
N PRO A 22 13.39 18.28 -5.88
CA PRO A 22 13.99 17.86 -4.61
C PRO A 22 13.11 18.08 -3.37
N ASN A 23 12.17 19.02 -3.41
CA ASN A 23 11.25 19.35 -2.33
C ASN A 23 9.76 19.13 -2.68
N LEU A 24 9.45 18.45 -3.79
CA LEU A 24 8.07 18.19 -4.23
C LEU A 24 7.98 16.84 -4.93
N LEU A 25 7.20 15.91 -4.37
CA LEU A 25 6.86 14.64 -5.01
C LEU A 25 5.49 14.75 -5.68
N VAL A 26 5.41 14.40 -6.96
CA VAL A 26 4.14 14.31 -7.69
C VAL A 26 3.90 12.85 -8.11
N GLN A 27 2.75 12.32 -7.73
CA GLN A 27 2.35 10.94 -8.00
C GLN A 27 0.88 10.84 -8.40
N GLU A 28 0.51 9.69 -8.95
CA GLU A 28 -0.87 9.33 -9.30
C GLU A 28 -1.80 9.46 -8.09
N ARG A 29 -3.01 9.99 -8.34
CA ARG A 29 -4.04 10.11 -7.33
C ARG A 29 -4.84 8.81 -7.24
N VAL A 30 -4.78 8.16 -6.08
CA VAL A 30 -5.54 6.95 -5.77
C VAL A 30 -6.73 7.29 -4.88
N PHE A 31 -7.83 6.56 -5.07
CA PHE A 31 -9.03 6.65 -4.25
C PHE A 31 -9.27 5.31 -3.57
N GLY A 32 -9.64 5.34 -2.29
CA GLY A 32 -9.90 4.13 -1.50
C GLY A 32 -10.52 4.46 -0.15
N ALA A 33 -10.97 3.44 0.56
CA ALA A 33 -11.42 3.54 1.93
C ALA A 33 -10.20 3.51 2.88
N PRO A 34 -10.03 4.47 3.80
CA PRO A 34 -8.98 4.40 4.81
C PRO A 34 -9.12 3.13 5.65
N ILE A 35 -8.01 2.41 5.85
CA ILE A 35 -8.02 1.14 6.61
C ILE A 35 -8.40 1.34 8.08
N SER A 36 -8.18 2.55 8.62
CA SER A 36 -8.60 2.94 9.96
C SER A 36 -10.12 3.06 10.13
N ASN A 37 -10.90 3.17 9.04
CA ASN A 37 -12.35 3.32 9.10
C ASN A 37 -13.07 1.96 9.12
N ILE A 38 -12.99 1.27 10.27
CA ILE A 38 -13.57 -0.06 10.46
C ILE A 38 -15.09 -0.08 10.22
N ALA A 39 -15.80 1.00 10.56
CA ALA A 39 -17.24 1.09 10.34
C ALA A 39 -17.59 1.04 8.85
N LEU A 40 -16.88 1.81 8.02
CA LEU A 40 -17.04 1.80 6.57
C LEU A 40 -16.70 0.43 5.98
N LEU A 41 -15.58 -0.17 6.41
CA LEU A 41 -15.18 -1.50 5.95
C LEU A 41 -16.25 -2.56 6.26
N LYS A 42 -16.81 -2.55 7.48
CA LYS A 42 -17.91 -3.44 7.87
C LYS A 42 -19.18 -3.19 7.07
N GLN A 43 -19.54 -1.93 6.83
CA GLN A 43 -20.70 -1.57 6.01
C GLN A 43 -20.58 -2.10 4.57
N HIS A 44 -19.37 -2.13 4.03
CA HIS A 44 -19.07 -2.69 2.72
C HIS A 44 -18.82 -4.20 2.72
N ASN A 45 -19.06 -4.89 3.84
CA ASN A 45 -18.82 -6.33 4.02
C ASN A 45 -17.39 -6.77 3.66
N ILE A 46 -16.41 -5.92 3.97
CA ILE A 46 -14.99 -6.26 3.81
C ILE A 46 -14.59 -7.29 4.87
N ASP A 47 -13.94 -8.36 4.43
CA ASP A 47 -13.33 -9.35 5.32
C ASP A 47 -12.07 -8.76 5.98
N LEU A 48 -12.19 -8.41 7.26
CA LEU A 48 -11.12 -7.81 8.04
C LEU A 48 -10.00 -8.81 8.39
N GLU A 49 -10.33 -10.11 8.48
CA GLU A 49 -9.35 -11.15 8.77
C GLU A 49 -8.46 -11.40 7.54
N LEU A 50 -9.08 -11.50 6.37
CA LEU A 50 -8.35 -11.57 5.10
C LEU A 50 -7.52 -10.30 4.88
N LEU A 51 -8.07 -9.12 5.15
CA LEU A 51 -7.36 -7.85 5.02
C LEU A 51 -6.11 -7.80 5.91
N ALA A 52 -6.23 -8.23 7.17
CA ALA A 52 -5.10 -8.30 8.10
C ALA A 52 -4.05 -9.31 7.62
N THR A 53 -4.49 -10.47 7.14
CA THR A 53 -3.60 -11.53 6.61
C THR A 53 -2.79 -11.02 5.42
N ILE A 54 -3.43 -10.35 4.46
CA ILE A 54 -2.76 -9.74 3.30
C ILE A 54 -1.74 -8.68 3.75
N GLY A 55 -2.09 -7.85 4.75
CA GLY A 55 -1.17 -6.85 5.29
C GLY A 55 0.12 -7.45 5.87
N VAL A 56 -0.01 -8.54 6.63
CA VAL A 56 1.13 -9.28 7.21
C VAL A 56 1.97 -9.95 6.12
N GLU A 57 1.33 -10.55 5.11
CA GLU A 57 2.02 -11.17 3.97
C GLU A 57 2.85 -10.14 3.18
N ILE A 58 2.28 -8.97 2.88
CA ILE A 58 3.00 -7.87 2.21
C ILE A 58 4.19 -7.44 3.04
N PHE A 59 4.03 -7.25 4.34
CA PHE A 59 5.12 -6.84 5.23
C PHE A 59 6.27 -7.86 5.23
N PHE A 60 5.98 -9.14 5.42
CA PHE A 60 7.01 -10.17 5.42
C PHE A 60 7.67 -10.35 4.05
N THR A 61 6.93 -10.18 2.97
CA THR A 61 7.48 -10.19 1.60
C THR A 61 8.50 -9.07 1.43
N GLN A 62 8.17 -7.86 1.87
CA GLN A 62 9.11 -6.72 1.83
C GLN A 62 10.39 -7.00 2.63
N VAL A 63 10.25 -7.53 3.86
CA VAL A 63 11.38 -7.79 4.75
C VAL A 63 12.27 -8.92 4.21
N PHE A 64 11.69 -10.10 3.99
CA PHE A 64 12.46 -11.32 3.72
C PHE A 64 12.80 -11.50 2.24
N ARG A 65 11.92 -11.09 1.33
CA ARG A 65 12.14 -11.29 -0.12
C ARG A 65 12.85 -10.11 -0.76
N HIS A 66 12.46 -8.89 -0.41
CA HIS A 66 12.97 -7.69 -1.07
C HIS A 66 14.14 -7.06 -0.34
N SER A 67 14.35 -7.39 0.94
CA SER A 67 15.31 -6.72 1.82
C SER A 67 15.19 -5.19 1.78
N PHE A 68 13.98 -4.72 1.46
CA PHE A 68 13.59 -3.33 1.27
C PHE A 68 12.14 -3.22 1.71
N PHE A 69 11.89 -2.42 2.74
CA PHE A 69 10.62 -2.42 3.46
C PHE A 69 10.24 -1.02 3.89
N HIS A 70 8.93 -0.78 4.04
CA HIS A 70 8.38 0.52 4.44
C HIS A 70 8.78 0.95 5.87
N ALA A 71 9.34 0.02 6.66
CA ALA A 71 9.79 0.16 8.04
C ALA A 71 8.69 0.43 9.07
N ASP A 72 7.72 1.29 8.78
CA ASP A 72 6.64 1.61 9.71
C ASP A 72 5.28 1.71 8.98
N MET A 73 4.44 0.68 9.13
CA MET A 73 3.12 0.64 8.49
C MET A 73 2.10 1.37 9.35
N HIS A 74 1.67 2.54 8.88
CA HIS A 74 0.60 3.32 9.50
C HIS A 74 -0.70 3.20 8.72
N PRO A 75 -1.86 3.33 9.37
CA PRO A 75 -3.17 3.24 8.72
C PRO A 75 -3.57 4.53 7.97
N GLY A 76 -2.62 5.47 7.80
CA GLY A 76 -2.82 6.81 7.23
C GLY A 76 -2.74 6.83 5.71
#